data_AF-A0AAV4BBS7-F1
#
_entry.id   AF-A0AAV4BBS7-F1
#
_cell.length_a   1.000
_cell.length_b   1.000
_cell.length_c   1.000
_cell.angle_alpha   90.00
_cell.angle_beta   90.00
_cell.angle_gamma   90.00
#
_symmetry.space_group_name_H-M   'P 1'
#
loop_
_entity.id
_entity.type
_entity.pdbx_description
1 polymer ?
#
loop_
_entity_poly.entity_id
_entity_poly.type
_entity_poly.pdbx_seq_one_letter_code
_entity_poly.pdbx_strand_id
1 'polypeptide(L)'
;MFIAKKEEPPVHKAKRANDLRVLALFTAKRNDHLVGSCHGHSKNWGINCPFYNAEFQGEIPKKFRHLSVYVYDVSNKNSKVIGKVSLKKEELYKFHQKDHWFPLTQQDGDTEVQGKVQVEVKLGEVLTSSCATDNTTHRLAVRVCECSDLTVINGSCNPYAVVSLSYGKSRNKEVKRTAVKKKTICPQFDEKFFFYFDKSNNQDKTNYAFDDFMSGELSVSLFHDDSKVSREVLGNMFKGAFLGEVKIPVREIDVSKPHIAWYCLQAKENHRSCQQPLGSLRLRISYSADYVFPSEYYNGLRELVLESSEAKHVTSSAAFILGEVVSNREDAAKPLVKLFLHHGRLVPLIHALADWEMSNTIDPNTLFRGNSLLTKMVDELMKLMGIPYLQDTLQAFIDQVVSEAKPCEIDPKRIKDGEDITANLANLFGYVTECIDNIVNSSLVCPSVMRDVFSTLKARAMLNYPDNSAVRHHAVTSFIFLRFFTAAVLSPTMFDLHSDILDAPVQRTLTLISKSISAVVNCISSKSVSSSLAKQSLLQCVRLGTMARGPALLRGIGGTMVSKYALRSTGTFLSWVQASPPVPWPD
;
A
#
# COMPACT_ATOMS: atom_id res chain seq x y z
N MET A 1 12.36 1.61 -5.58
CA MET A 1 10.92 1.32 -5.73
C MET A 1 10.64 -0.02 -5.05
N PHE A 2 9.79 -0.05 -4.02
CA PHE A 2 9.38 -1.30 -3.38
C PHE A 2 8.09 -1.75 -4.05
N ILE A 3 8.13 -2.84 -4.81
CA ILE A 3 6.93 -3.44 -5.36
C ILE A 3 6.52 -4.55 -4.41
N ALA A 4 5.47 -4.31 -3.62
CA ALA A 4 4.69 -5.40 -3.04
C ALA A 4 4.00 -6.09 -4.22
N LYS A 5 4.56 -7.21 -4.68
CA LYS A 5 4.00 -7.94 -5.82
C LYS A 5 2.68 -8.57 -5.37
N LYS A 6 1.58 -7.97 -5.81
CA LYS A 6 0.22 -8.51 -5.68
C LYS A 6 0.11 -9.71 -6.62
N GLU A 7 0.18 -10.91 -6.08
CA GLU A 7 -0.09 -12.14 -6.82
C GLU A 7 -1.59 -12.43 -6.76
N GLU A 8 -2.34 -11.97 -7.78
CA GLU A 8 -3.73 -12.38 -8.00
C GLU A 8 -3.87 -13.15 -9.33
N PRO A 9 -4.67 -14.22 -9.37
CA PRO A 9 -5.05 -14.92 -10.61
C PRO A 9 -6.20 -14.18 -11.34
N PRO A 10 -6.46 -14.48 -12.63
CA PRO A 10 -7.60 -13.90 -13.33
C PRO A 10 -8.89 -14.73 -13.11
N VAL A 11 -9.99 -13.96 -13.01
CA VAL A 11 -11.40 -14.24 -13.38
C VAL A 11 -12.42 -14.76 -12.34
N HIS A 12 -13.55 -14.04 -12.37
CA HIS A 12 -14.94 -14.32 -12.00
C HIS A 12 -15.46 -13.81 -10.64
N LYS A 13 -16.40 -12.85 -10.77
CA LYS A 13 -17.16 -12.12 -9.75
C LYS A 13 -17.68 -13.02 -8.62
N ALA A 14 -17.25 -12.74 -7.39
CA ALA A 14 -18.09 -12.82 -6.20
C ALA A 14 -17.54 -11.86 -5.12
N LYS A 15 -18.28 -10.78 -4.85
CA LYS A 15 -18.06 -9.89 -3.70
C LYS A 15 -18.17 -10.70 -2.40
N ARG A 16 -17.18 -10.61 -1.50
CA ARG A 16 -17.35 -10.62 -0.04
C ARG A 16 -16.05 -10.16 0.64
N ALA A 17 -16.14 -8.99 1.27
CA ALA A 17 -15.10 -8.32 2.03
C ALA A 17 -14.65 -9.15 3.24
N ASN A 18 -13.34 -9.16 3.50
CA ASN A 18 -12.70 -9.64 4.72
C ASN A 18 -11.22 -9.23 4.64
N ASP A 19 -10.94 -8.03 5.10
CA ASP A 19 -9.69 -7.32 4.83
C ASP A 19 -8.71 -7.49 6.01
N LEU A 20 -7.42 -7.68 5.71
CA LEU A 20 -6.34 -7.91 6.68
C LEU A 20 -5.26 -6.84 6.51
N ARG A 21 -4.95 -6.06 7.54
CA ARG A 21 -3.98 -4.94 7.44
C ARG A 21 -2.56 -5.36 7.84
N VAL A 22 -1.58 -4.99 7.02
CA VAL A 22 -0.15 -5.08 7.37
C VAL A 22 0.52 -3.72 7.21
N LEU A 23 1.29 -3.33 8.23
CA LEU A 23 2.13 -2.14 8.28
C LEU A 23 3.60 -2.59 8.23
N ALA A 24 4.43 -2.05 7.34
CA ALA A 24 5.87 -2.35 7.31
C ALA A 24 6.71 -1.07 7.21
N LEU A 25 7.73 -0.92 8.07
CA LEU A 25 8.79 0.10 7.94
C LEU A 25 10.15 -0.54 7.64
N PHE A 26 11.02 0.18 6.93
CA PHE A 26 12.25 -0.36 6.32
C PHE A 26 13.51 0.41 6.76
N THR A 27 14.65 -0.25 6.97
CA THR A 27 15.98 0.40 7.07
C THR A 27 17.07 -0.60 6.66
N ALA A 28 18.00 -0.34 5.74
CA ALA A 28 19.00 -1.34 5.32
C ALA A 28 20.44 -0.96 5.74
N LYS A 29 21.30 -1.96 6.03
CA LYS A 29 22.74 -1.78 6.32
C LYS A 29 23.56 -2.96 5.78
N ARG A 30 24.71 -2.65 5.15
CA ARG A 30 25.74 -3.62 4.75
C ARG A 30 26.74 -3.81 5.90
N ASN A 31 27.18 -5.03 6.15
CA ASN A 31 28.08 -5.35 7.27
C ASN A 31 29.53 -5.48 6.76
N ASP A 32 30.42 -4.60 7.21
CA ASP A 32 31.85 -4.62 6.93
C ASP A 32 32.59 -5.35 8.07
N HIS A 33 32.98 -6.59 7.82
CA HIS A 33 34.08 -7.22 8.55
C HIS A 33 34.86 -8.11 7.58
N LEU A 34 35.87 -7.52 6.94
CA LEU A 34 37.14 -8.16 6.55
C LEU A 34 38.10 -7.03 6.11
N VAL A 35 39.04 -6.70 6.99
CA VAL A 35 40.10 -5.70 6.78
C VAL A 35 41.25 -6.36 6.00
N GLY A 36 41.73 -5.68 4.94
CA GLY A 36 42.91 -6.09 4.19
C GLY A 36 43.33 -5.10 3.08
N SER A 37 43.92 -3.97 3.49
CA SER A 37 44.85 -3.05 2.81
C SER A 37 44.92 -2.86 1.27
N CYS A 38 44.88 -1.56 0.89
CA CYS A 38 45.73 -0.87 -0.12
C CYS A 38 45.50 -1.14 -1.63
N HIS A 39 45.43 -0.21 -2.59
CA HIS A 39 45.62 1.26 -2.75
C HIS A 39 44.97 1.62 -4.13
N GLY A 40 44.45 2.85 -4.32
CA GLY A 40 44.38 3.46 -5.67
C GLY A 40 43.03 3.99 -6.17
N HIS A 41 42.82 5.29 -5.98
CA HIS A 41 42.09 6.26 -6.82
C HIS A 41 40.61 6.08 -7.24
N SER A 42 39.79 6.93 -6.61
CA SER A 42 38.94 7.96 -7.24
C SER A 42 37.41 7.82 -7.19
N LYS A 43 36.88 8.53 -6.16
CA LYS A 43 35.77 9.50 -6.15
C LYS A 43 34.30 9.02 -6.23
N ASN A 44 33.67 9.13 -5.06
CA ASN A 44 32.25 9.32 -4.73
C ASN A 44 31.29 8.12 -4.80
N TRP A 45 31.56 7.14 -3.93
CA TRP A 45 30.52 6.32 -3.29
C TRP A 45 30.25 6.88 -1.89
N GLY A 46 29.09 7.49 -1.68
CA GLY A 46 28.76 8.17 -0.43
C GLY A 46 27.31 8.00 -0.04
N ILE A 47 26.95 6.81 0.45
CA ILE A 47 26.07 6.50 1.60
C ILE A 47 26.04 4.95 1.68
N ASN A 48 26.88 4.35 2.53
CA ASN A 48 26.96 2.89 2.72
C ASN A 48 25.79 2.29 3.55
N CYS A 49 24.73 3.06 3.80
CA CYS A 49 23.53 2.65 4.55
C CYS A 49 22.31 3.46 4.04
N PRO A 50 21.61 3.03 2.99
CA PRO A 50 20.43 3.75 2.54
C PRO A 50 19.33 3.70 3.62
N PHE A 51 18.89 4.88 4.06
CA PHE A 51 17.77 5.02 5.01
C PHE A 51 16.48 5.21 4.22
N TYR A 52 15.52 4.30 4.41
CA TYR A 52 14.23 4.34 3.73
C TYR A 52 13.16 4.74 4.75
N ASN A 53 12.84 6.03 4.86
CA ASN A 53 11.75 6.50 5.74
C ASN A 53 10.37 6.32 5.09
N ALA A 54 10.08 5.12 4.59
CA ALA A 54 8.85 4.81 3.89
C ALA A 54 8.02 3.84 4.71
N GLU A 55 6.76 4.18 4.92
CA GLU A 55 5.75 3.36 5.57
C GLU A 55 4.80 2.84 4.50
N PHE A 56 4.61 1.52 4.47
CA PHE A 56 3.69 0.90 3.54
C PHE A 56 2.57 0.26 4.35
N GLN A 57 1.34 0.67 4.04
CA GLN A 57 0.12 0.11 4.59
C GLN A 57 -0.67 -0.54 3.45
N GLY A 58 -1.05 -1.79 3.63
CA GLY A 58 -1.81 -2.51 2.61
C GLY A 58 -2.61 -3.66 3.17
N GLU A 59 -3.64 -4.04 2.43
CA GLU A 59 -4.44 -5.22 2.72
C GLU A 59 -3.87 -6.44 2.01
N ILE A 60 -3.69 -7.55 2.73
CA ILE A 60 -3.10 -8.79 2.18
C ILE A 60 -4.17 -9.89 2.07
N PRO A 61 -4.17 -10.72 0.99
CA PRO A 61 -5.09 -11.84 0.87
C PRO A 61 -5.09 -12.76 2.10
N LYS A 62 -6.26 -13.28 2.49
CA LYS A 62 -6.40 -14.19 3.65
C LYS A 62 -5.49 -15.43 3.60
N LYS A 63 -5.25 -15.93 2.39
CA LYS A 63 -4.40 -17.10 2.12
C LYS A 63 -3.09 -16.63 1.52
N PHE A 64 -2.04 -16.61 2.33
CA PHE A 64 -0.66 -16.42 1.88
C PHE A 64 0.27 -17.26 2.77
N ARG A 65 1.45 -17.63 2.24
CA ARG A 65 2.44 -18.46 2.96
C ARG A 65 3.63 -17.65 3.42
N HIS A 66 4.11 -16.74 2.58
CA HIS A 66 5.26 -15.89 2.89
C HIS A 66 4.95 -14.43 2.56
N LEU A 67 5.42 -13.53 3.40
CA LEU A 67 5.57 -12.12 3.09
C LEU A 67 6.99 -11.91 2.59
N SER A 68 7.13 -11.45 1.36
CA SER A 68 8.44 -11.23 0.73
C SER A 68 8.68 -9.77 0.43
N VAL A 69 9.84 -9.26 0.83
CA VAL A 69 10.32 -7.90 0.54
C VAL A 69 11.51 -8.00 -0.40
N TYR A 70 11.44 -7.27 -1.51
CA TYR A 70 12.50 -7.20 -2.52
C TYR A 70 13.18 -5.85 -2.48
N VAL A 71 14.51 -5.85 -2.59
CA VAL A 71 15.33 -4.64 -2.73
C VAL A 71 15.85 -4.60 -4.15
N TYR A 72 15.58 -3.52 -4.88
CA TYR A 72 16.00 -3.32 -6.27
C TYR A 72 17.08 -2.26 -6.38
N ASP A 73 18.05 -2.47 -7.26
CA ASP A 73 18.93 -1.45 -7.80
C ASP A 73 18.23 -0.78 -9.00
N VAL A 74 18.14 0.54 -8.95
CA VAL A 74 17.48 1.38 -9.98
C VAL A 74 18.54 2.14 -10.79
N SER A 75 19.75 1.61 -10.92
CA SER A 75 20.85 2.27 -11.62
C SER A 75 20.76 2.29 -13.16
N ASN A 76 19.80 1.59 -13.79
CA ASN A 76 19.47 1.77 -15.22
C ASN A 76 18.14 1.08 -15.62
N LYS A 77 17.70 1.27 -16.89
CA LYS A 77 16.42 0.82 -17.51
C LYS A 77 15.91 -0.61 -17.19
N ASN A 78 16.73 -1.47 -16.59
CA ASN A 78 16.33 -2.77 -16.06
C ASN A 78 16.60 -2.82 -14.55
N SER A 79 15.55 -2.78 -13.73
CA SER A 79 15.65 -2.90 -12.28
C SER A 79 16.18 -4.29 -11.89
N LYS A 80 17.38 -4.36 -11.32
CA LYS A 80 18.00 -5.62 -10.88
C LYS A 80 17.73 -5.83 -9.39
N VAL A 81 17.25 -7.01 -9.00
CA VAL A 81 17.07 -7.35 -7.56
C VAL A 81 18.43 -7.51 -6.91
N ILE A 82 18.66 -6.75 -5.83
CA ILE A 82 19.84 -6.83 -4.96
C ILE A 82 19.70 -8.01 -4.00
N GLY A 83 18.51 -8.19 -3.41
CA GLY A 83 18.24 -9.27 -2.46
C GLY A 83 16.80 -9.27 -1.97
N LYS A 84 16.43 -10.35 -1.28
CA LYS A 84 15.08 -10.60 -0.78
C LYS A 84 15.10 -10.92 0.72
N VAL A 85 14.04 -10.54 1.43
CA VAL A 85 13.69 -11.08 2.75
C VAL A 85 12.35 -11.79 2.62
N SER A 86 12.27 -13.04 3.06
CA SER A 86 11.02 -13.83 3.04
C SER A 86 10.68 -14.28 4.46
N LEU A 87 9.48 -13.94 4.94
CA LEU A 87 8.98 -14.30 6.25
C LEU A 87 7.78 -15.20 6.12
N LYS A 88 7.73 -16.32 6.86
CA LYS A 88 6.54 -17.17 6.87
C LYS A 88 5.39 -16.43 7.55
N LYS A 89 4.15 -16.66 7.10
CA LYS A 89 2.94 -16.15 7.74
C LYS A 89 2.91 -16.51 9.23
N GLU A 90 3.30 -17.73 9.56
CA GLU A 90 3.42 -18.26 10.91
C GLU A 90 4.52 -17.59 11.75
N GLU A 91 5.41 -16.78 11.16
CA GLU A 91 6.48 -16.11 11.89
C GLU A 91 6.20 -14.62 12.08
N LEU A 92 5.24 -14.05 11.35
CA LEU A 92 4.94 -12.62 11.38
C LEU A 92 4.59 -12.11 12.79
N TYR A 93 3.87 -12.92 13.58
CA TYR A 93 3.51 -12.54 14.95
C TYR A 93 4.74 -12.33 15.85
N LYS A 94 5.86 -13.01 15.58
CA LYS A 94 7.10 -12.90 16.37
C LYS A 94 7.73 -11.51 16.24
N PHE A 95 7.51 -10.87 15.09
CA PHE A 95 8.09 -9.57 14.73
C PHE A 95 7.07 -8.42 14.81
N HIS A 96 5.87 -8.67 15.35
CA HIS A 96 4.81 -7.67 15.46
C HIS A 96 5.27 -6.45 16.28
N GLN A 97 5.20 -5.26 15.65
CA GLN A 97 5.65 -3.96 16.18
C GLN A 97 7.09 -3.94 16.71
N LYS A 98 7.94 -4.84 16.23
CA LYS A 98 9.35 -4.92 16.61
C LYS A 98 10.25 -4.62 15.44
N ASP A 99 11.29 -3.84 15.70
CA ASP A 99 12.37 -3.63 14.76
C ASP A 99 13.28 -4.86 14.73
N HIS A 100 13.45 -5.46 13.54
CA HIS A 100 14.29 -6.64 13.40
C HIS A 100 15.12 -6.60 12.13
N TRP A 101 16.39 -7.02 12.22
CA TRP A 101 17.30 -7.13 11.08
C TRP A 101 17.19 -8.50 10.43
N PHE A 102 16.83 -8.53 9.15
CA PHE A 102 16.73 -9.74 8.36
C PHE A 102 17.87 -9.81 7.33
N PRO A 103 18.62 -10.92 7.24
CA PRO A 103 19.64 -11.07 6.22
C PRO A 103 19.02 -11.13 4.83
N LEU A 104 19.64 -10.45 3.86
CA LEU A 104 19.23 -10.52 2.46
C LEU A 104 19.67 -11.85 1.85
N THR A 105 18.75 -12.53 1.18
CA THR A 105 19.03 -13.74 0.41
C THR A 105 19.12 -13.42 -1.07
N GLN A 106 19.98 -14.15 -1.78
CA GLN A 106 20.16 -14.01 -3.23
C GLN A 106 18.92 -14.53 -3.96
N GLN A 107 18.51 -13.83 -5.00
CA GLN A 107 17.51 -14.33 -5.93
C GLN A 107 18.20 -15.31 -6.89
N ASP A 108 17.82 -16.58 -6.84
CA ASP A 108 18.18 -17.60 -7.82
C ASP A 108 16.87 -18.22 -8.35
N GLY A 109 16.84 -18.67 -9.60
CA GLY A 109 15.64 -19.30 -10.18
C GLY A 109 15.17 -20.52 -9.37
N ASP A 110 16.10 -21.15 -8.66
CA ASP A 110 15.86 -22.30 -7.81
C ASP A 110 15.25 -21.97 -6.43
N THR A 111 15.19 -20.69 -6.03
CA THR A 111 14.66 -20.23 -4.74
C THR A 111 13.27 -19.59 -4.81
N GLU A 112 12.81 -19.17 -6.00
CA GLU A 112 11.45 -18.67 -6.23
C GLU A 112 10.49 -19.78 -6.67
N VAL A 113 10.12 -20.60 -5.70
CA VAL A 113 9.15 -21.67 -5.90
C VAL A 113 7.75 -21.22 -5.57
N GLN A 114 6.87 -21.26 -6.57
CA GLN A 114 5.45 -20.99 -6.47
C GLN A 114 4.66 -22.19 -6.99
N GLY A 115 3.47 -22.37 -6.43
CA GLY A 115 2.51 -23.34 -6.91
C GLY A 115 2.48 -24.63 -6.10
N LYS A 116 1.61 -25.52 -6.53
CA LYS A 116 1.32 -26.79 -5.88
C LYS A 116 1.12 -27.87 -6.93
N VAL A 117 1.43 -29.10 -6.56
CA VAL A 117 1.23 -30.30 -7.39
C VAL A 117 0.29 -31.26 -6.66
N GLN A 118 -0.68 -31.81 -7.37
CA GLN A 118 -1.52 -32.89 -6.87
C GLN A 118 -0.90 -34.23 -7.27
N VAL A 119 -0.59 -35.05 -6.27
CA VAL A 119 0.01 -36.37 -6.47
C VAL A 119 -0.94 -37.41 -5.90
N GLU A 120 -1.21 -38.45 -6.69
CA GLU A 120 -1.90 -39.66 -6.26
C GLU A 120 -0.87 -40.79 -6.13
N VAL A 121 -0.80 -41.43 -4.98
CA VAL A 121 0.10 -42.56 -4.70
C VAL A 121 -0.71 -43.76 -4.26
N LYS A 122 -0.47 -44.92 -4.87
CA LYS A 122 -1.13 -46.18 -4.54
C LYS A 122 -0.14 -47.34 -4.57
N LEU A 123 -0.09 -48.12 -3.49
CA LEU A 123 0.61 -49.39 -3.48
C LEU A 123 -0.33 -50.48 -4.03
N GLY A 124 0.20 -51.36 -4.88
CA GLY A 124 -0.52 -52.54 -5.35
C GLY A 124 0.40 -53.75 -5.43
N GLU A 125 -0.19 -54.94 -5.39
CA GLU A 125 0.51 -56.20 -5.63
C GLU A 125 0.29 -56.65 -7.07
N VAL A 126 1.32 -57.20 -7.69
CA VAL A 126 1.28 -57.77 -9.04
C VAL A 126 1.73 -59.21 -8.93
N LEU A 127 0.86 -60.14 -9.33
CA LEU A 127 1.19 -61.54 -9.53
C LEU A 127 1.90 -61.68 -10.87
N THR A 128 3.19 -62.03 -10.87
CA THR A 128 3.91 -62.38 -12.10
C THR A 128 3.89 -63.90 -12.27
N SER A 129 3.04 -64.41 -13.15
CA SER A 129 2.99 -65.83 -13.50
C SER A 129 4.10 -66.18 -14.50
N SER A 130 5.31 -66.41 -14.02
CA SER A 130 6.33 -67.13 -14.78
C SER A 130 6.44 -68.54 -14.25
N CYS A 131 6.28 -69.52 -15.15
CA CYS A 131 6.26 -70.96 -14.90
C CYS A 131 7.41 -71.41 -13.97
N ALA A 132 7.15 -71.48 -12.65
CA ALA A 132 7.73 -72.36 -11.63
C ALA A 132 7.71 -71.78 -10.19
N THR A 133 7.50 -70.47 -9.97
CA THR A 133 7.30 -69.90 -8.61
C THR A 133 6.42 -68.66 -8.64
N ASP A 134 5.31 -68.66 -7.90
CA ASP A 134 4.43 -67.49 -7.70
C ASP A 134 5.15 -66.39 -6.89
N ASN A 135 5.88 -65.51 -7.57
CA ASN A 135 6.47 -64.34 -6.96
C ASN A 135 5.48 -63.17 -6.98
N THR A 136 4.94 -62.81 -5.81
CA THR A 136 4.20 -61.55 -5.62
C THR A 136 5.19 -60.38 -5.66
N THR A 137 5.10 -59.49 -6.65
CA THR A 137 5.89 -58.26 -6.71
C THR A 137 5.06 -57.08 -6.24
N HIS A 138 5.64 -56.19 -5.43
CA HIS A 138 4.97 -54.96 -5.04
C HIS A 138 5.23 -53.87 -6.09
N ARG A 139 4.23 -53.03 -6.33
CA ARG A 139 4.24 -51.94 -7.31
C ARG A 139 3.74 -50.66 -6.67
N LEU A 140 4.55 -49.61 -6.70
CA LEU A 140 4.10 -48.26 -6.36
C LEU A 140 3.62 -47.55 -7.63
N ALA A 141 2.33 -47.26 -7.69
CA ALA A 141 1.74 -46.42 -8.73
C ALA A 141 1.74 -44.96 -8.25
N VAL A 142 2.41 -44.09 -8.98
CA VAL A 142 2.45 -42.64 -8.73
C VAL A 142 1.84 -41.92 -9.92
N ARG A 143 0.78 -41.16 -9.70
CA ARG A 143 0.17 -40.31 -10.71
C ARG A 143 0.44 -38.85 -10.39
N VAL A 144 1.00 -38.13 -11.34
CA VAL A 144 1.05 -36.67 -11.30
C VAL A 144 -0.24 -36.19 -11.96
N CYS A 145 -1.19 -35.67 -11.17
CA CYS A 145 -2.51 -35.30 -11.67
C CYS A 145 -2.43 -33.95 -12.38
N GLU A 146 -2.27 -32.89 -11.59
CA GLU A 146 -2.23 -31.52 -12.07
C GLU A 146 -1.39 -30.62 -11.17
N CYS A 147 -1.03 -29.44 -11.66
CA CYS A 147 -0.41 -28.39 -10.88
C CYS A 147 -1.24 -27.11 -10.94
N SER A 148 -1.01 -26.20 -9.99
CA SER A 148 -1.66 -24.90 -9.91
C SER A 148 -0.61 -23.83 -9.64
N ASP A 149 -0.73 -22.70 -10.32
CA ASP A 149 0.01 -21.45 -10.06
C ASP A 149 1.54 -21.60 -10.13
N LEU A 150 2.04 -22.31 -11.14
CA LEU A 150 3.49 -22.45 -11.38
C LEU A 150 4.14 -21.13 -11.81
N THR A 151 5.41 -20.95 -11.43
CA THR A 151 6.21 -19.77 -11.78
C THR A 151 6.34 -19.60 -13.31
N VAL A 152 6.16 -18.37 -13.79
CA VAL A 152 6.40 -17.99 -15.18
C VAL A 152 7.87 -17.57 -15.34
N ILE A 153 8.58 -18.20 -16.27
CA ILE A 153 10.00 -17.93 -16.56
C ILE A 153 10.09 -17.37 -17.98
N ASN A 154 10.74 -16.22 -18.15
CA ASN A 154 10.90 -15.58 -19.46
C ASN A 154 9.59 -15.38 -20.24
N GLY A 155 8.49 -15.04 -19.52
CA GLY A 155 7.18 -14.77 -20.12
C GLY A 155 6.36 -16.00 -20.52
N SER A 156 6.82 -17.22 -20.22
CA SER A 156 6.04 -18.44 -20.45
C SER A 156 6.25 -19.49 -19.36
N CYS A 157 5.35 -20.47 -19.28
CA CYS A 157 5.52 -21.64 -18.43
C CYS A 157 5.30 -22.90 -19.27
N ASN A 158 6.35 -23.69 -19.49
CA ASN A 158 6.30 -24.94 -20.25
C ASN A 158 6.63 -26.13 -19.32
N PRO A 159 5.72 -26.48 -18.39
CA PRO A 159 6.07 -27.36 -17.29
C PRO A 159 6.14 -28.84 -17.70
N TYR A 160 7.09 -29.56 -17.10
CA TYR A 160 7.12 -31.02 -17.03
C TYR A 160 7.54 -31.47 -15.63
N ALA A 161 7.02 -32.62 -15.19
CA ALA A 161 7.34 -33.22 -13.91
C ALA A 161 8.37 -34.34 -14.07
N VAL A 162 9.28 -34.45 -13.12
CA VAL A 162 10.23 -35.54 -12.96
C VAL A 162 9.90 -36.23 -11.64
N VAL A 163 9.49 -37.49 -11.72
CA VAL A 163 9.18 -38.32 -10.58
C VAL A 163 10.37 -39.24 -10.33
N SER A 164 10.94 -39.19 -9.13
CA SER A 164 11.97 -40.14 -8.74
C SER A 164 11.70 -40.79 -7.41
N LEU A 165 11.97 -42.08 -7.33
CA LEU A 165 11.87 -42.86 -6.11
C LEU A 165 13.27 -43.33 -5.73
N SER A 166 13.70 -43.03 -4.51
CA SER A 166 14.96 -43.55 -3.93
C SER A 166 14.66 -44.48 -2.77
N TYR A 167 15.20 -45.69 -2.79
CA TYR A 167 15.01 -46.71 -1.75
C TYR A 167 16.24 -47.63 -1.63
N GLY A 168 16.38 -48.31 -0.48
CA GLY A 168 17.46 -49.24 -0.19
C GLY A 168 18.84 -48.61 0.08
N LYS A 169 19.78 -49.43 0.60
CA LYS A 169 21.11 -49.00 1.07
C LYS A 169 22.03 -48.42 -0.02
N SER A 170 21.82 -48.73 -1.31
CA SER A 170 22.58 -48.14 -2.42
C SER A 170 21.93 -46.91 -3.05
N ARG A 171 20.80 -46.40 -2.53
CA ARG A 171 20.01 -45.32 -3.15
C ARG A 171 19.79 -45.54 -4.64
N ASN A 172 19.33 -46.72 -5.03
CA ASN A 172 18.89 -46.93 -6.41
C ASN A 172 17.79 -45.91 -6.72
N LYS A 173 18.04 -45.05 -7.71
CA LYS A 173 17.19 -43.92 -8.07
C LYS A 173 16.55 -44.19 -9.43
N GLU A 174 15.30 -44.65 -9.42
CA GLU A 174 14.52 -44.73 -10.65
C GLU A 174 13.90 -43.36 -10.94
N VAL A 175 14.04 -42.87 -12.17
CA VAL A 175 13.59 -41.52 -12.58
C VAL A 175 12.70 -41.64 -13.80
N LYS A 176 11.49 -41.08 -13.71
CA LYS A 176 10.52 -40.98 -14.80
C LYS A 176 10.12 -39.52 -15.00
N ARG A 177 9.63 -39.18 -16.19
CA ARG A 177 9.22 -37.80 -16.50
C ARG A 177 7.92 -37.78 -17.29
N THR A 178 7.16 -36.70 -17.14
CA THR A 178 5.95 -36.45 -17.91
C THR A 178 6.26 -35.86 -19.28
N ALA A 179 5.25 -35.79 -20.14
CA ALA A 179 5.28 -34.92 -21.30
C ALA A 179 5.32 -33.44 -20.89
N VAL A 180 5.94 -32.61 -21.74
CA VAL A 180 5.98 -31.15 -21.56
C VAL A 180 4.63 -30.56 -21.94
N LYS A 181 4.01 -29.83 -21.02
CA LYS A 181 2.85 -28.98 -21.31
C LYS A 181 3.36 -27.59 -21.67
N LYS A 182 2.69 -26.89 -22.59
CA LYS A 182 3.17 -25.59 -23.12
C LYS A 182 2.26 -24.46 -22.68
N LYS A 183 2.86 -23.30 -22.37
CA LYS A 183 2.16 -22.04 -22.07
C LYS A 183 1.04 -22.15 -21.03
N THR A 184 1.28 -22.89 -19.95
CA THR A 184 0.29 -23.02 -18.86
C THR A 184 0.98 -23.04 -17.50
N ILE A 185 0.40 -22.30 -16.55
CA ILE A 185 0.79 -22.30 -15.14
C ILE A 185 -0.03 -23.31 -14.31
N CYS A 186 -1.05 -23.93 -14.92
CA CYS A 186 -1.89 -24.96 -14.31
C CYS A 186 -1.94 -26.21 -15.23
N PRO A 187 -0.82 -26.92 -15.42
CA PRO A 187 -0.78 -28.10 -16.27
C PRO A 187 -1.58 -29.27 -15.68
N GLN A 188 -2.38 -29.91 -16.52
CA GLN A 188 -2.94 -31.24 -16.25
C GLN A 188 -2.09 -32.29 -16.96
N PHE A 189 -1.42 -33.13 -16.17
CA PHE A 189 -0.57 -34.20 -16.67
C PHE A 189 -1.37 -35.49 -16.79
N ASP A 190 -1.98 -35.92 -15.69
CA ASP A 190 -2.69 -37.19 -15.53
C ASP A 190 -1.87 -38.45 -15.88
N GLU A 191 -0.54 -38.31 -15.85
CA GLU A 191 0.39 -39.39 -16.20
C GLU A 191 0.69 -40.28 -15.00
N LYS A 192 0.62 -41.59 -15.22
CA LYS A 192 0.85 -42.64 -14.22
C LYS A 192 2.19 -43.32 -14.43
N PHE A 193 2.96 -43.41 -13.36
CA PHE A 193 4.27 -44.04 -13.31
C PHE A 193 4.21 -45.24 -12.36
N PHE A 194 4.81 -46.36 -12.76
CA PHE A 194 4.87 -47.57 -11.95
C PHE A 194 6.32 -47.85 -11.57
N PHE A 195 6.60 -47.98 -10.28
CA PHE A 195 7.89 -48.39 -9.74
C PHE A 195 7.75 -49.81 -9.20
N TYR A 196 8.62 -50.70 -9.62
CA TYR A 196 8.54 -52.14 -9.32
C TYR A 196 9.61 -52.52 -8.29
N PHE A 197 9.25 -53.41 -7.36
CA PHE A 197 10.16 -53.91 -6.33
C PHE A 197 10.33 -55.42 -6.50
N ASP A 198 11.54 -55.84 -6.90
CA ASP A 198 11.87 -57.26 -6.97
C ASP A 198 12.14 -57.80 -5.56
N LYS A 199 11.45 -58.88 -5.18
CA LYS A 199 11.87 -59.72 -4.06
C LYS A 199 13.18 -60.40 -4.48
N SER A 200 14.30 -60.04 -3.86
CA SER A 200 15.57 -60.72 -4.14
C SER A 200 15.40 -62.24 -3.95
N ASN A 201 15.94 -63.03 -4.87
CA ASN A 201 15.81 -64.50 -4.99
C ASN A 201 16.40 -65.33 -3.82
N ASN A 202 16.41 -64.82 -2.58
CA ASN A 202 16.89 -65.53 -1.40
C ASN A 202 15.73 -65.74 -0.42
N GLN A 203 15.39 -67.01 -0.19
CA GLN A 203 14.20 -67.50 0.51
C GLN A 203 14.07 -67.05 1.99
N ASP A 204 15.07 -66.38 2.57
CA ASP A 204 15.12 -66.03 4.00
C ASP A 204 15.04 -64.51 4.33
N LYS A 205 14.81 -63.60 3.38
CA LYS A 205 14.94 -62.13 3.59
C LYS A 205 13.68 -61.28 3.31
N THR A 206 12.48 -61.84 3.42
CA THR A 206 11.22 -61.13 3.09
C THR A 206 10.95 -59.88 3.94
N ASN A 207 11.35 -59.86 5.21
CA ASN A 207 11.13 -58.70 6.10
C ASN A 207 12.03 -57.48 5.78
N TYR A 208 13.26 -57.69 5.29
CA TYR A 208 14.17 -56.58 5.00
C TYR A 208 13.78 -55.77 3.75
N ALA A 209 13.14 -56.40 2.76
CA ALA A 209 12.75 -55.74 1.52
C ALA A 209 11.59 -54.75 1.69
N PHE A 210 10.67 -55.02 2.63
CA PHE A 210 9.54 -54.14 2.92
C PHE A 210 9.95 -52.94 3.80
N ASP A 211 10.83 -53.14 4.79
CA ASP A 211 11.40 -52.05 5.59
C ASP A 211 12.29 -51.12 4.74
N ASP A 212 13.11 -51.69 3.84
CA ASP A 212 13.90 -50.90 2.88
C ASP A 212 12.99 -50.10 1.92
N PHE A 213 11.78 -50.58 1.63
CA PHE A 213 10.78 -49.85 0.85
C PHE A 213 10.13 -48.72 1.65
N MET A 214 9.71 -48.99 2.89
CA MET A 214 9.09 -47.97 3.78
C MET A 214 10.07 -46.84 4.13
N SER A 215 11.38 -47.10 4.07
CA SER A 215 12.43 -46.08 4.19
C SER A 215 12.65 -45.23 2.92
N GLY A 216 11.93 -45.52 1.83
CA GLY A 216 12.04 -44.80 0.57
C GLY A 216 11.51 -43.36 0.61
N GLU A 217 12.02 -42.53 -0.29
CA GLU A 217 11.58 -41.15 -0.51
C GLU A 217 11.13 -40.98 -1.96
N LEU A 218 9.87 -40.56 -2.14
CA LEU A 218 9.31 -40.18 -3.43
C LEU A 218 9.50 -38.68 -3.63
N SER A 219 10.15 -38.26 -4.70
CA SER A 219 10.30 -36.86 -5.06
C SER A 219 9.61 -36.54 -6.39
N VAL A 220 8.81 -35.48 -6.43
CA VAL A 220 8.25 -34.92 -7.66
C VAL A 220 8.82 -33.53 -7.86
N SER A 221 9.67 -33.35 -8.86
CA SER A 221 10.31 -32.08 -9.21
C SER A 221 9.75 -31.53 -10.52
N LEU A 222 9.37 -30.27 -10.55
CA LEU A 222 8.85 -29.58 -11.74
C LEU A 222 9.92 -28.70 -12.39
N PHE A 223 9.87 -28.62 -13.71
CA PHE A 223 10.80 -27.85 -14.52
C PHE A 223 10.09 -27.18 -15.69
N HIS A 224 10.60 -26.02 -16.10
CA HIS A 224 10.23 -25.29 -17.31
C HIS A 224 11.15 -25.72 -18.47
N ASP A 225 10.58 -26.24 -19.55
CA ASP A 225 11.30 -26.56 -20.79
C ASP A 225 11.68 -25.27 -21.54
N ASP A 226 12.94 -24.84 -21.42
CA ASP A 226 13.51 -23.75 -22.22
C ASP A 226 13.93 -24.30 -23.59
N SER A 227 12.94 -24.46 -24.46
CA SER A 227 13.09 -25.03 -25.81
C SER A 227 14.09 -24.32 -26.74
N LYS A 228 14.74 -23.23 -26.31
CA LYS A 228 15.81 -22.56 -27.06
C LYS A 228 17.14 -23.34 -27.04
N VAL A 229 17.33 -24.26 -26.09
CA VAL A 229 18.46 -25.20 -26.09
C VAL A 229 17.96 -26.52 -26.65
N SER A 230 18.42 -26.90 -27.86
CA SER A 230 17.95 -28.09 -28.54
C SER A 230 18.35 -29.37 -27.77
N ARG A 231 17.38 -30.28 -27.61
CA ARG A 231 17.58 -31.59 -26.97
C ARG A 231 18.60 -32.47 -27.71
N GLU A 232 18.84 -32.17 -28.98
CA GLU A 232 19.73 -32.90 -29.87
C GLU A 232 21.23 -32.60 -29.65
N VAL A 233 21.57 -31.44 -29.06
CA VAL A 233 22.98 -30.99 -28.99
C VAL A 233 23.68 -31.41 -27.69
N LEU A 234 22.97 -31.66 -26.60
CA LEU A 234 23.59 -31.89 -25.27
C LEU A 234 23.06 -33.08 -24.46
N GLY A 235 22.16 -33.90 -25.02
CA GLY A 235 21.61 -35.07 -24.33
C GLY A 235 20.98 -34.72 -22.97
N ASN A 236 20.74 -35.72 -22.12
CA ASN A 236 20.09 -35.58 -20.80
C ASN A 236 20.83 -34.68 -19.77
N MET A 237 21.78 -33.83 -20.17
CA MET A 237 22.62 -33.02 -19.28
C MET A 237 21.95 -31.73 -18.78
N PHE A 238 20.98 -31.15 -19.48
CA PHE A 238 20.28 -29.94 -19.03
C PHE A 238 18.84 -30.27 -18.61
N LYS A 239 18.59 -30.25 -17.30
CA LYS A 239 17.24 -30.11 -16.75
C LYS A 239 16.82 -28.67 -17.03
N GLY A 240 15.59 -28.46 -17.50
CA GLY A 240 15.03 -27.11 -17.69
C GLY A 240 15.07 -26.26 -16.42
N ALA A 241 14.60 -25.02 -16.48
CA ALA A 241 14.64 -24.15 -15.30
C ALA A 241 13.74 -24.72 -14.18
N PHE A 242 14.23 -24.79 -12.95
CA PHE A 242 13.50 -25.40 -11.84
C PHE A 242 12.25 -24.59 -11.48
N LEU A 243 11.15 -25.28 -11.24
CA LEU A 243 9.89 -24.67 -10.79
C LEU A 243 9.52 -25.06 -9.36
N GLY A 244 10.19 -26.06 -8.78
CA GLY A 244 9.95 -26.52 -7.41
C GLY A 244 9.95 -28.04 -7.27
N GLU A 245 10.12 -28.53 -6.04
CA GLU A 245 10.03 -29.96 -5.73
C GLU A 245 9.19 -30.24 -4.50
N VAL A 246 8.61 -31.44 -4.45
CA VAL A 246 8.07 -32.03 -3.23
C VAL A 246 8.77 -33.35 -2.98
N LYS A 247 9.14 -33.61 -1.72
CA LYS A 247 9.60 -34.90 -1.22
C LYS A 247 8.56 -35.47 -0.27
N ILE A 248 8.19 -36.72 -0.49
CA ILE A 248 7.14 -37.44 0.23
C ILE A 248 7.79 -38.73 0.77
N PRO A 249 8.02 -38.82 2.09
CA PRO A 249 8.49 -40.06 2.70
C PRO A 249 7.43 -41.15 2.52
N VAL A 250 7.82 -42.32 2.00
CA VAL A 250 6.86 -43.40 1.70
C VAL A 250 6.16 -43.89 2.97
N ARG A 251 6.87 -43.90 4.10
CA ARG A 251 6.31 -44.20 5.44
C ARG A 251 5.14 -43.33 5.89
N GLU A 252 4.98 -42.12 5.34
CA GLU A 252 3.89 -41.19 5.70
C GLU A 252 2.61 -41.45 4.89
N ILE A 253 2.67 -42.35 3.92
CA ILE A 253 1.56 -42.68 3.04
C ILE A 253 0.83 -43.91 3.59
N ASP A 254 -0.47 -43.78 3.84
CA ASP A 254 -1.31 -44.93 4.14
C ASP A 254 -1.45 -45.80 2.89
N VAL A 255 -0.65 -46.87 2.85
CA VAL A 255 -0.57 -47.82 1.73
C VAL A 255 -1.84 -48.65 1.53
N SER A 256 -2.80 -48.62 2.47
CA SER A 256 -4.07 -49.35 2.35
C SER A 256 -5.06 -48.68 1.41
N LYS A 257 -4.89 -47.38 1.13
CA LYS A 257 -5.81 -46.56 0.32
C LYS A 257 -5.05 -45.73 -0.71
N PRO A 258 -5.68 -45.31 -1.82
CA PRO A 258 -5.08 -44.32 -2.70
C PRO A 258 -4.92 -43.00 -1.95
N HIS A 259 -3.68 -42.55 -1.79
CA HIS A 259 -3.35 -41.28 -1.16
C HIS A 259 -3.35 -40.18 -2.21
N ILE A 260 -4.30 -39.25 -2.14
CA ILE A 260 -4.44 -38.14 -3.08
C ILE A 260 -4.32 -36.84 -2.30
N ALA A 261 -3.26 -36.07 -2.55
CA ALA A 261 -3.02 -34.83 -1.82
C ALA A 261 -2.40 -33.74 -2.70
N TRP A 262 -2.70 -32.50 -2.33
CA TRP A 262 -2.04 -31.32 -2.86
C TRP A 262 -0.79 -31.00 -2.03
N TYR A 263 0.35 -30.93 -2.71
CA TYR A 263 1.62 -30.58 -2.12
C TYR A 263 2.10 -29.25 -2.64
N CYS A 264 2.41 -28.33 -1.72
CA CYS A 264 3.07 -27.08 -2.07
C CYS A 264 4.53 -27.38 -2.47
N LEU A 265 4.94 -26.81 -3.59
CA LEU A 265 6.30 -26.96 -4.08
C LEU A 265 7.29 -26.24 -3.16
N GLN A 266 8.50 -26.77 -3.07
CA GLN A 266 9.59 -26.24 -2.24
C GLN A 266 10.85 -25.99 -3.07
N ALA A 267 11.68 -25.05 -2.60
CA ALA A 267 13.01 -24.83 -3.13
C ALA A 267 13.92 -26.05 -2.88
N LYS A 268 14.97 -26.18 -3.69
CA LYS A 268 15.89 -27.31 -3.62
C LYS A 268 16.81 -27.19 -2.40
N GLU A 269 16.87 -28.22 -1.56
CA GLU A 269 17.68 -28.21 -0.32
C GLU A 269 19.20 -28.14 -0.56
N ASN A 270 19.68 -28.49 -1.75
CA ASN A 270 21.12 -28.66 -2.05
C ASN A 270 21.87 -27.38 -2.48
N HIS A 271 21.44 -26.19 -2.05
CA HIS A 271 22.29 -25.02 -2.23
C HIS A 271 23.47 -25.05 -1.24
N ARG A 272 24.56 -25.68 -1.68
CA ARG A 272 25.89 -25.41 -1.12
C ARG A 272 26.11 -23.91 -1.19
N SER A 273 26.19 -23.33 -0.01
CA SER A 273 26.53 -21.96 0.32
C SER A 273 27.73 -21.45 -0.49
N CYS A 274 27.48 -20.78 -1.60
CA CYS A 274 28.37 -19.73 -2.11
C CYS A 274 27.66 -18.39 -1.86
N GLN A 275 27.39 -18.09 -0.58
CA GLN A 275 26.73 -16.85 -0.19
C GLN A 275 27.80 -15.78 0.00
N GLN A 276 28.00 -14.90 -0.98
CA GLN A 276 28.51 -13.58 -0.64
C GLN A 276 27.46 -12.88 0.24
N PRO A 277 27.82 -12.26 1.37
CA PRO A 277 26.85 -11.59 2.23
C PRO A 277 26.29 -10.35 1.52
N LEU A 278 25.00 -10.41 1.17
CA LEU A 278 24.28 -9.32 0.48
C LEU A 278 23.88 -8.16 1.40
N GLY A 279 24.17 -8.26 2.70
CA GLY A 279 23.76 -7.30 3.73
C GLY A 279 22.45 -7.69 4.42
N SER A 280 21.88 -6.76 5.19
CA SER A 280 20.66 -6.98 5.96
C SER A 280 19.66 -5.84 5.82
N LEU A 281 18.37 -6.17 5.93
CA LEU A 281 17.24 -5.25 5.90
C LEU A 281 16.51 -5.29 7.25
N ARG A 282 16.48 -4.16 7.94
CA ARG A 282 15.65 -3.90 9.11
C ARG A 282 14.22 -3.71 8.69
N LEU A 283 13.30 -4.45 9.29
CA LEU A 283 11.87 -4.29 9.11
C LEU A 283 11.19 -4.09 10.46
N ARG A 284 10.21 -3.16 10.52
CA ARG A 284 9.20 -3.09 11.60
C ARG A 284 7.87 -3.53 11.03
N ILE A 285 7.38 -4.69 11.42
CA ILE A 285 6.18 -5.29 10.82
C ILE A 285 5.04 -5.24 11.83
N SER A 286 3.88 -4.71 11.47
CA SER A 286 2.63 -4.85 12.22
C SER A 286 1.68 -5.70 11.39
N TYR A 287 1.39 -6.91 11.86
CA TYR A 287 0.41 -7.83 11.27
C TYR A 287 -0.77 -7.96 12.23
N SER A 288 -1.97 -7.54 11.80
CA SER A 288 -3.23 -7.84 12.50
C SER A 288 -4.06 -8.82 11.69
N ALA A 289 -4.74 -9.73 12.39
CA ALA A 289 -5.63 -10.70 11.79
C ALA A 289 -7.05 -10.53 12.34
N ASP A 290 -7.84 -9.70 11.67
CA ASP A 290 -9.18 -9.33 12.11
C ASP A 290 -10.23 -10.27 11.52
N TYR A 291 -11.14 -10.77 12.35
CA TYR A 291 -12.28 -11.60 11.93
C TYR A 291 -13.55 -10.74 11.91
N VAL A 292 -14.05 -10.43 10.72
CA VAL A 292 -15.31 -9.70 10.55
C VAL A 292 -16.46 -10.70 10.53
N PHE A 293 -17.39 -10.57 11.47
CA PHE A 293 -18.59 -11.40 11.52
C PHE A 293 -19.57 -11.03 10.40
N PRO A 294 -20.56 -11.89 10.09
CA PRO A 294 -21.68 -11.47 9.24
C PRO A 294 -22.33 -10.18 9.75
N SER A 295 -22.83 -9.36 8.83
CA SER A 295 -23.40 -8.03 9.13
C SER A 295 -24.48 -8.04 10.21
N GLU A 296 -25.24 -9.12 10.31
CA GLU A 296 -26.36 -9.29 11.27
C GLU A 296 -25.92 -9.15 12.72
N TYR A 297 -24.71 -9.61 13.06
CA TYR A 297 -24.17 -9.53 14.41
C TYR A 297 -23.88 -8.08 14.86
N TYR A 298 -23.83 -7.14 13.92
CA TYR A 298 -23.54 -5.73 14.21
C TYR A 298 -24.79 -4.85 14.23
N ASN A 299 -25.99 -5.40 14.01
CA ASN A 299 -27.21 -4.59 13.85
C ASN A 299 -27.51 -3.73 15.09
N GLY A 300 -27.50 -4.30 16.29
CA GLY A 300 -27.78 -3.53 17.52
C GLY A 300 -26.79 -2.39 17.77
N LEU A 301 -25.49 -2.61 17.50
CA LEU A 301 -24.50 -1.53 17.58
C LEU A 301 -24.70 -0.49 16.47
N ARG A 302 -25.00 -0.94 15.25
CA ARG A 302 -25.24 -0.05 14.10
C ARG A 302 -26.41 0.89 14.37
N GLU A 303 -27.53 0.35 14.83
CA GLU A 303 -28.75 1.12 15.14
C GLU A 303 -28.46 2.16 16.23
N LEU A 304 -27.87 1.72 17.35
CA LEU A 304 -27.46 2.61 18.45
C LEU A 304 -26.54 3.74 17.97
N VAL A 305 -25.60 3.44 17.08
CA VAL A 305 -24.71 4.47 16.52
C VAL A 305 -25.48 5.42 15.60
N LEU A 306 -26.33 4.93 14.70
CA LEU A 306 -27.09 5.77 13.76
C LEU A 306 -28.11 6.69 14.46
N GLU A 307 -28.68 6.26 15.58
CA GLU A 307 -29.57 7.05 16.45
C GLU A 307 -28.85 8.23 17.13
N SER A 308 -27.52 8.34 17.02
CA SER A 308 -26.74 9.41 17.66
C SER A 308 -27.18 10.82 17.27
N SER A 309 -27.73 10.99 16.07
CA SER A 309 -28.27 12.28 15.60
C SER A 309 -29.61 12.68 16.24
N GLU A 310 -30.34 11.71 16.81
CA GLU A 310 -31.66 11.89 17.43
C GLU A 310 -31.56 12.01 18.95
N ALA A 311 -30.38 11.78 19.53
CA ALA A 311 -30.16 11.88 20.96
C ALA A 311 -30.44 13.30 21.47
N LYS A 312 -31.21 13.41 22.56
CA LYS A 312 -31.55 14.69 23.22
C LYS A 312 -30.33 15.55 23.53
N HIS A 313 -29.23 14.91 23.93
CA HIS A 313 -27.93 15.55 24.08
C HIS A 313 -26.90 14.77 23.25
N VAL A 314 -26.26 15.43 22.29
CA VAL A 314 -25.27 14.79 21.42
C VAL A 314 -24.10 14.20 22.21
N THR A 315 -23.78 14.76 23.38
CA THR A 315 -22.73 14.25 24.28
C THR A 315 -23.05 12.89 24.89
N SER A 316 -24.34 12.52 24.96
CA SER A 316 -24.79 11.20 25.40
C SER A 316 -24.92 10.21 24.25
N SER A 317 -24.67 10.64 23.01
CA SER A 317 -24.77 9.78 21.83
C SER A 317 -23.60 8.79 21.73
N ALA A 318 -23.85 7.62 21.16
CA ALA A 318 -22.81 6.61 20.96
C ALA A 318 -21.68 7.12 20.07
N ALA A 319 -21.98 7.88 19.00
CA ALA A 319 -20.97 8.46 18.12
C ALA A 319 -20.04 9.44 18.87
N PHE A 320 -20.59 10.31 19.72
CA PHE A 320 -19.80 11.25 20.50
C PHE A 320 -18.91 10.55 21.53
N ILE A 321 -19.47 9.60 22.28
CA ILE A 321 -18.73 8.83 23.29
C ILE A 321 -17.57 8.06 22.62
N LEU A 322 -17.80 7.43 21.46
CA LEU A 322 -16.74 6.78 20.70
C LEU A 322 -15.63 7.75 20.28
N GLY A 323 -15.98 8.98 19.92
CA GLY A 323 -15.00 10.03 19.60
C GLY A 323 -14.13 10.44 20.78
N GLU A 324 -14.67 10.42 22.00
CA GLU A 324 -13.93 10.85 23.20
C GLU A 324 -13.15 9.72 23.89
N VAL A 325 -13.59 8.47 23.76
CA VAL A 325 -12.91 7.31 24.38
C VAL A 325 -11.63 6.93 23.63
N VAL A 326 -11.55 7.23 22.33
CA VAL A 326 -10.41 6.84 21.49
C VAL A 326 -9.26 7.86 21.60
N SER A 327 -8.03 7.37 21.78
CA SER A 327 -6.84 8.24 21.93
C SER A 327 -6.56 9.09 20.69
N ASN A 328 -6.77 8.55 19.50
CA ASN A 328 -6.72 9.27 18.23
C ASN A 328 -8.11 9.40 17.62
N ARG A 329 -8.68 10.60 17.66
CA ARG A 329 -10.04 10.89 17.15
C ARG A 329 -10.21 10.56 15.66
N GLU A 330 -9.14 10.51 14.86
CA GLU A 330 -9.20 10.10 13.45
C GLU A 330 -9.61 8.63 13.28
N ASP A 331 -9.21 7.76 14.21
CA ASP A 331 -9.56 6.33 14.18
C ASP A 331 -11.05 6.08 14.45
N ALA A 332 -11.71 6.99 15.17
CA ALA A 332 -13.16 6.99 15.36
C ALA A 332 -13.89 7.68 14.20
N ALA A 333 -13.39 8.84 13.75
CA ALA A 333 -14.02 9.63 12.70
C ALA A 333 -14.18 8.85 11.39
N LYS A 334 -13.15 8.10 10.98
CA LYS A 334 -13.15 7.36 9.71
C LYS A 334 -14.26 6.32 9.55
N PRO A 335 -14.42 5.35 10.46
CA PRO A 335 -15.52 4.40 10.38
C PRO A 335 -16.88 5.07 10.56
N LEU A 336 -17.00 6.09 11.42
CA LEU A 336 -18.25 6.82 11.63
C LEU A 336 -18.70 7.53 10.35
N VAL A 337 -17.82 8.30 9.70
CA VAL A 337 -18.15 8.97 8.43
C VAL A 337 -18.63 7.96 7.40
N LYS A 338 -17.91 6.84 7.21
CA LYS A 338 -18.31 5.80 6.26
C LYS A 338 -19.68 5.20 6.58
N LEU A 339 -19.95 4.91 7.86
CA LEU A 339 -21.22 4.33 8.31
C LEU A 339 -22.39 5.30 8.08
N PHE A 340 -22.24 6.55 8.50
CA PHE A 340 -23.28 7.57 8.38
C PHE A 340 -23.50 8.01 6.93
N LEU A 341 -22.45 8.06 6.10
CA LEU A 341 -22.58 8.28 4.66
C LEU A 341 -23.39 7.18 3.99
N HIS A 342 -23.08 5.92 4.28
CA HIS A 342 -23.78 4.77 3.71
C HIS A 342 -25.29 4.80 4.00
N HIS A 343 -25.70 5.31 5.18
CA HIS A 343 -27.10 5.40 5.57
C HIS A 343 -27.74 6.78 5.28
N GLY A 344 -27.01 7.73 4.68
CA GLY A 344 -27.53 9.07 4.39
C GLY A 344 -27.81 9.92 5.63
N ARG A 345 -27.21 9.59 6.79
CA ARG A 345 -27.45 10.24 8.09
C ARG A 345 -26.30 11.15 8.54
N LEU A 346 -25.28 11.38 7.70
CA LEU A 346 -24.11 12.17 8.07
C LEU A 346 -24.44 13.64 8.39
N VAL A 347 -25.21 14.30 7.53
CA VAL A 347 -25.52 15.73 7.70
C VAL A 347 -26.25 16.01 9.02
N PRO A 348 -27.29 15.24 9.42
CA PRO A 348 -27.90 15.36 10.75
C PRO A 348 -26.93 15.21 11.93
N LEU A 349 -25.99 14.26 11.86
CA LEU A 349 -25.00 14.09 12.93
C LEU A 349 -24.05 15.29 13.01
N ILE A 350 -23.53 15.74 11.86
CA ILE A 350 -22.65 16.91 11.77
C ILE A 350 -23.37 18.16 12.29
N HIS A 351 -24.66 18.30 11.97
CA HIS A 351 -25.51 19.37 12.49
C HIS A 351 -25.54 19.37 14.03
N ALA A 352 -25.88 18.24 14.65
CA ALA A 352 -25.93 18.11 16.12
C ALA A 352 -24.57 18.36 16.79
N LEU A 353 -23.49 17.83 16.21
CA LEU A 353 -22.13 18.03 16.72
C LEU A 353 -21.69 19.50 16.60
N ALA A 354 -22.04 20.17 15.50
CA ALA A 354 -21.70 21.57 15.27
C ALA A 354 -22.45 22.50 16.22
N ASP A 355 -23.72 22.25 16.49
CA ASP A 355 -24.50 23.02 17.47
C ASP A 355 -23.89 22.91 18.87
N TRP A 356 -23.47 21.72 19.27
CA TRP A 356 -22.78 21.52 20.54
C TRP A 356 -21.41 22.21 20.59
N GLU A 357 -20.57 22.06 19.54
CA GLU A 357 -19.24 22.65 19.54
C GLU A 357 -19.30 24.19 19.54
N MET A 358 -20.22 24.80 18.79
CA MET A 358 -20.43 26.25 18.78
C MET A 358 -20.90 26.75 20.15
N SER A 359 -21.82 26.03 20.81
CA SER A 359 -22.33 26.41 22.14
C SER A 359 -21.26 26.38 23.23
N ASN A 360 -20.22 25.56 23.05
CA ASN A 360 -19.11 25.43 24.00
C ASN A 360 -17.86 26.25 23.61
N THR A 361 -17.86 26.90 22.44
CA THR A 361 -16.71 27.68 21.98
C THR A 361 -16.71 29.05 22.65
N ILE A 362 -15.71 29.30 23.50
CA ILE A 362 -15.55 30.56 24.23
C ILE A 362 -15.05 31.69 23.31
N ASP A 363 -14.00 31.43 22.52
CA ASP A 363 -13.47 32.38 21.53
C ASP A 363 -13.91 31.97 20.12
N PRO A 364 -14.80 32.74 19.46
CA PRO A 364 -15.25 32.44 18.10
C PRO A 364 -14.12 32.36 17.07
N ASN A 365 -12.95 32.95 17.32
CA ASN A 365 -11.79 32.83 16.44
C ASN A 365 -11.09 31.47 16.52
N THR A 366 -11.40 30.65 17.53
CA THR A 366 -10.89 29.29 17.69
C THR A 366 -11.86 28.22 17.15
N LEU A 367 -13.05 28.65 16.69
CA LEU A 367 -14.10 27.76 16.19
C LEU A 367 -13.56 26.82 15.12
N PHE A 368 -13.78 25.51 15.33
CA PHE A 368 -13.32 24.43 14.46
C PHE A 368 -11.81 24.34 14.23
N ARG A 369 -10.97 25.02 15.02
CA ARG A 369 -9.50 24.86 14.96
C ARG A 369 -8.98 23.73 15.85
N GLY A 370 -9.80 23.24 16.77
CA GLY A 370 -9.44 22.19 17.73
C GLY A 370 -9.41 20.77 17.17
N ASN A 371 -8.94 19.85 18.02
CA ASN A 371 -8.98 18.41 17.80
C ASN A 371 -10.28 17.85 18.38
N SER A 372 -11.40 18.01 17.67
CA SER A 372 -12.72 17.50 18.05
C SER A 372 -13.15 16.36 17.12
N LEU A 373 -14.17 15.60 17.53
CA LEU A 373 -14.76 14.58 16.67
C LEU A 373 -15.30 15.21 15.38
N LEU A 374 -16.02 16.33 15.48
CA LEU A 374 -16.56 17.04 14.33
C LEU A 374 -15.48 17.43 13.34
N THR A 375 -14.39 18.05 13.81
CA THR A 375 -13.33 18.50 12.90
C THR A 375 -12.70 17.32 12.17
N LYS A 376 -12.47 16.20 12.86
CA LYS A 376 -11.95 14.97 12.25
C LYS A 376 -12.92 14.29 11.30
N MET A 377 -14.23 14.33 11.57
CA MET A 377 -15.24 13.77 10.68
C MET A 377 -15.34 14.56 9.37
N VAL A 378 -15.28 15.89 9.44
CA VAL A 378 -15.27 16.72 8.22
C VAL A 378 -13.97 16.52 7.44
N ASP A 379 -12.81 16.42 8.12
CA ASP A 379 -11.53 16.12 7.46
C ASP A 379 -11.56 14.77 6.71
N GLU A 380 -12.09 13.71 7.33
CA GLU A 380 -12.22 12.43 6.64
C GLU A 380 -13.24 12.49 5.49
N LEU A 381 -14.37 13.19 5.65
CA LEU A 381 -15.31 13.38 4.54
C LEU A 381 -14.63 14.03 3.33
N MET A 382 -13.85 15.09 3.57
CA MET A 382 -13.10 15.78 2.52
C MET A 382 -12.06 14.87 1.88
N LYS A 383 -11.38 13.98 2.63
CA LYS A 383 -10.48 12.98 2.05
C LYS A 383 -11.24 11.94 1.22
N LEU A 384 -12.31 11.36 1.77
CA LEU A 384 -13.07 10.27 1.13
C LEU A 384 -13.78 10.71 -0.15
N MET A 385 -14.31 11.93 -0.18
CA MET A 385 -15.11 12.41 -1.32
C MET A 385 -14.42 13.48 -2.15
N GLY A 386 -13.42 14.15 -1.57
CA GLY A 386 -12.78 15.28 -2.20
C GLY A 386 -11.51 14.95 -2.96
N ILE A 387 -10.86 13.79 -2.78
CA ILE A 387 -9.63 13.46 -3.54
C ILE A 387 -9.86 13.49 -5.07
N PRO A 388 -10.91 12.86 -5.64
CA PRO A 388 -11.16 12.96 -7.08
C PRO A 388 -11.40 14.41 -7.53
N TYR A 389 -12.11 15.19 -6.72
CA TYR A 389 -12.34 16.61 -6.98
C TYR A 389 -11.05 17.44 -6.92
N LEU A 390 -10.12 17.12 -6.01
CA LEU A 390 -8.80 17.75 -5.95
C LEU A 390 -7.95 17.42 -7.15
N GLN A 391 -7.99 16.17 -7.63
CA GLN A 391 -7.26 15.75 -8.82
C GLN A 391 -7.72 16.56 -10.03
N ASP A 392 -9.04 16.64 -10.27
CA ASP A 392 -9.60 17.44 -11.35
C ASP A 392 -9.28 18.94 -11.23
N THR A 393 -9.15 19.47 -10.00
CA THR A 393 -8.93 20.90 -9.76
C THR A 393 -7.45 21.31 -9.79
N LEU A 394 -6.57 20.52 -9.19
CA LEU A 394 -5.20 20.94 -8.86
C LEU A 394 -4.10 20.06 -9.46
N GLN A 395 -4.39 18.86 -9.97
CA GLN A 395 -3.34 17.95 -10.43
C GLN A 395 -2.51 18.55 -11.56
N ALA A 396 -3.16 19.09 -12.60
CA ALA A 396 -2.45 19.73 -13.71
C ALA A 396 -1.59 20.92 -13.26
N PHE A 397 -2.06 21.70 -12.29
CA PHE A 397 -1.31 22.81 -11.72
C PHE A 397 -0.08 22.33 -10.93
N ILE A 398 -0.23 21.28 -10.11
CA ILE A 398 0.89 20.70 -9.37
C ILE A 398 1.93 20.12 -10.33
N ASP A 399 1.51 19.37 -11.35
CA ASP A 399 2.41 18.80 -12.36
C ASP A 399 3.16 19.91 -13.12
N GLN A 400 2.50 21.03 -13.42
CA GLN A 400 3.14 22.20 -14.00
C GLN A 400 4.20 22.78 -13.07
N VAL A 401 3.89 23.05 -11.80
CA VAL A 401 4.85 23.60 -10.82
C VAL A 401 6.07 22.68 -10.67
N VAL A 402 5.86 21.37 -10.67
CA VAL A 402 6.93 20.36 -10.60
C VAL A 402 7.78 20.38 -11.86
N SER A 403 7.17 20.44 -13.04
CA SER A 403 7.88 20.43 -14.33
C SER A 403 8.66 21.71 -14.61
N GLU A 404 8.09 22.87 -14.29
CA GLU A 404 8.70 24.17 -14.55
C GLU A 404 9.80 24.50 -13.53
N ALA A 405 9.66 24.04 -12.28
CA ALA A 405 10.61 24.23 -11.19
C ALA A 405 11.15 25.67 -11.04
N LYS A 406 10.33 26.69 -11.38
CA LYS A 406 10.72 28.11 -11.33
C LYS A 406 11.12 28.54 -9.92
N PRO A 407 12.20 29.34 -9.75
CA PRO A 407 12.60 29.86 -8.46
C PRO A 407 11.53 30.84 -7.95
N CYS A 408 11.09 30.60 -6.72
CA CYS A 408 10.07 31.40 -6.03
C CYS A 408 10.55 31.83 -4.63
N GLU A 409 11.85 31.70 -4.32
CA GLU A 409 12.37 32.06 -3.01
C GLU A 409 12.36 33.58 -2.82
N ILE A 410 11.77 34.00 -1.69
CA ILE A 410 11.56 35.41 -1.33
C ILE A 410 12.26 35.76 -0.02
N ASP A 411 12.85 34.79 0.69
CA ASP A 411 13.65 35.03 1.89
C ASP A 411 15.06 35.53 1.50
N PRO A 412 15.43 36.78 1.82
CA PRO A 412 16.73 37.36 1.46
C PRO A 412 17.92 36.55 1.97
N LYS A 413 17.75 35.71 2.99
CA LYS A 413 18.82 34.85 3.56
C LYS A 413 19.01 33.53 2.82
N ARG A 414 18.06 33.15 1.96
CA ARG A 414 18.03 31.85 1.25
C ARG A 414 18.15 31.98 -0.27
N ILE A 415 18.02 33.21 -0.76
CA ILE A 415 18.23 33.56 -2.16
C ILE A 415 19.71 33.35 -2.49
N LYS A 416 19.98 32.67 -3.60
CA LYS A 416 21.35 32.41 -4.06
C LYS A 416 21.94 33.66 -4.70
N ASP A 417 23.27 33.79 -4.67
CA ASP A 417 23.97 34.90 -5.33
C ASP A 417 23.62 34.92 -6.83
N GLY A 418 22.96 35.99 -7.29
CA GLY A 418 22.53 36.18 -8.68
C GLY A 418 21.05 35.94 -8.98
N GLU A 419 20.24 35.50 -8.00
CA GLU A 419 18.79 35.38 -8.16
C GLU A 419 18.08 36.74 -7.94
N ASP A 420 17.18 37.11 -8.86
CA ASP A 420 16.38 38.33 -8.73
C ASP A 420 15.10 38.08 -7.91
N ILE A 421 15.03 38.72 -6.75
CA ILE A 421 13.88 38.70 -5.85
C ILE A 421 12.60 39.16 -6.56
N THR A 422 12.72 40.12 -7.47
CA THR A 422 11.58 40.70 -8.20
C THR A 422 10.98 39.68 -9.17
N ALA A 423 11.83 38.95 -9.90
CA ALA A 423 11.42 37.86 -10.77
C ALA A 423 10.84 36.69 -9.98
N ASN A 424 11.46 36.28 -8.86
CA ASN A 424 10.94 35.22 -7.98
C ASN A 424 9.56 35.56 -7.41
N LEU A 425 9.35 36.83 -7.04
CA LEU A 425 8.06 37.32 -6.58
C LEU A 425 7.01 37.28 -7.69
N ALA A 426 7.36 37.67 -8.92
CA ALA A 426 6.47 37.59 -10.06
C ALA A 426 6.07 36.13 -10.38
N ASN A 427 7.01 35.19 -10.31
CA ASN A 427 6.76 33.76 -10.48
C ASN A 427 5.79 33.23 -9.42
N LEU A 428 6.08 33.49 -8.14
CA LEU A 428 5.22 33.08 -7.03
C LEU A 428 3.82 33.67 -7.17
N PHE A 429 3.75 34.93 -7.60
CA PHE A 429 2.47 35.61 -7.82
C PHE A 429 1.65 34.98 -8.95
N GLY A 430 2.30 34.59 -10.06
CA GLY A 430 1.67 33.84 -11.14
C GLY A 430 1.05 32.54 -10.65
N TYR A 431 1.84 31.70 -9.97
CA TYR A 431 1.35 30.42 -9.43
C TYR A 431 0.21 30.57 -8.42
N VAL A 432 0.28 31.55 -7.52
CA VAL A 432 -0.79 31.80 -6.54
C VAL A 432 -2.09 32.21 -7.23
N THR A 433 -2.01 33.06 -8.25
CA THR A 433 -3.18 33.51 -9.00
C THR A 433 -3.83 32.35 -9.76
N GLU A 434 -3.02 31.59 -10.48
CA GLU A 434 -3.48 30.41 -11.24
C GLU A 434 -4.12 29.36 -10.32
N CYS A 435 -3.51 29.06 -9.17
CA CYS A 435 -4.07 28.13 -8.19
C CYS A 435 -5.45 28.60 -7.68
N ILE A 436 -5.59 29.88 -7.35
CA ILE A 436 -6.87 30.46 -6.90
C ILE A 436 -7.91 30.39 -8.02
N ASP A 437 -7.53 30.68 -9.27
CA ASP A 437 -8.44 30.62 -10.41
C ASP A 437 -8.95 29.19 -10.64
N ASN A 438 -8.08 28.19 -10.60
CA ASN A 438 -8.46 26.79 -10.71
C ASN A 438 -9.45 26.39 -9.60
N ILE A 439 -9.19 26.79 -8.34
CA ILE A 439 -10.10 26.53 -7.21
C ILE A 439 -11.46 27.22 -7.41
N VAL A 440 -11.47 28.49 -7.85
CA VAL A 440 -12.72 29.25 -7.98
C VAL A 440 -13.58 28.70 -9.11
N ASN A 441 -12.95 28.34 -10.23
CA ASN A 441 -13.62 27.78 -11.40
C ASN A 441 -14.16 26.37 -11.15
N SER A 442 -13.64 25.64 -10.16
CA SER A 442 -14.13 24.29 -9.81
C SER A 442 -15.34 24.27 -8.87
N SER A 443 -15.81 25.44 -8.39
CA SER A 443 -16.95 25.57 -7.44
C SER A 443 -18.17 24.72 -7.75
N LEU A 444 -18.58 24.64 -9.03
CA LEU A 444 -19.79 23.90 -9.45
C LEU A 444 -19.62 22.38 -9.38
N VAL A 445 -18.38 21.90 -9.46
CA VAL A 445 -18.03 20.47 -9.49
C VAL A 445 -17.82 19.91 -8.07
N CYS A 446 -17.81 20.78 -7.05
CA CYS A 446 -17.65 20.37 -5.66
C CYS A 446 -18.72 19.33 -5.24
N PRO A 447 -18.32 18.19 -4.63
CA PRO A 447 -19.25 17.11 -4.27
C PRO A 447 -20.45 17.57 -3.43
N SER A 448 -21.66 17.13 -3.79
CA SER A 448 -22.91 17.58 -3.14
C SER A 448 -22.90 17.40 -1.62
N VAL A 449 -22.48 16.23 -1.13
CA VAL A 449 -22.44 15.94 0.31
C VAL A 449 -21.50 16.87 1.07
N MET A 450 -20.37 17.28 0.46
CA MET A 450 -19.48 18.27 1.05
C MET A 450 -20.16 19.64 1.11
N ARG A 451 -20.88 20.04 0.06
CA ARG A 451 -21.66 21.30 0.04
C ARG A 451 -22.75 21.29 1.12
N ASP A 452 -23.45 20.18 1.30
CA ASP A 452 -24.50 20.05 2.33
C ASP A 452 -23.93 20.21 3.74
N VAL A 453 -22.77 19.60 4.01
CA VAL A 453 -22.04 19.77 5.28
C VAL A 453 -21.58 21.21 5.48
N PHE A 454 -20.97 21.85 4.48
CA PHE A 454 -20.53 23.23 4.58
C PHE A 454 -21.70 24.21 4.72
N SER A 455 -22.81 23.96 4.05
CA SER A 455 -24.05 24.72 4.18
C SER A 455 -24.60 24.62 5.61
N THR A 456 -24.61 23.40 6.16
CA THR A 456 -25.01 23.14 7.55
C THR A 456 -24.13 23.91 8.54
N LEU A 457 -22.79 23.79 8.43
CA LEU A 457 -21.84 24.51 9.29
C LEU A 457 -22.03 26.03 9.22
N LYS A 458 -22.25 26.58 8.02
CA LYS A 458 -22.52 28.00 7.82
C LYS A 458 -23.83 28.43 8.47
N ALA A 459 -24.92 27.68 8.25
CA ALA A 459 -26.23 28.00 8.81
C ALA A 459 -26.18 28.03 10.34
N ARG A 460 -25.46 27.08 10.96
CA ARG A 460 -25.25 27.05 12.41
C ARG A 460 -24.40 28.22 12.90
N ALA A 461 -23.35 28.59 12.16
CA ALA A 461 -22.53 29.75 12.48
C ALA A 461 -23.33 31.07 12.33
N MET A 462 -24.27 31.13 11.39
CA MET A 462 -25.18 32.26 11.22
C MET A 462 -26.13 32.43 12.40
N LEU A 463 -26.65 31.33 12.94
CA LEU A 463 -27.55 31.33 14.09
C LEU A 463 -26.82 31.67 15.40
N ASN A 464 -25.66 31.08 15.64
CA ASN A 464 -24.90 31.28 16.88
C ASN A 464 -24.10 32.60 16.90
N TYR A 465 -23.73 33.13 15.73
CA TYR A 465 -22.93 34.36 15.60
C TYR A 465 -23.51 35.34 14.55
N PRO A 466 -24.73 35.86 14.77
CA PRO A 466 -25.43 36.72 13.81
C PRO A 466 -24.69 38.03 13.53
N ASP A 467 -24.03 38.61 14.53
CA ASP A 467 -23.31 39.89 14.39
C ASP A 467 -21.88 39.72 13.88
N ASN A 468 -21.31 38.52 14.00
CA ASN A 468 -19.91 38.26 13.64
C ASN A 468 -19.78 37.62 12.27
N SER A 469 -19.81 38.45 11.23
CA SER A 469 -19.65 37.96 9.86
C SER A 469 -18.27 37.35 9.57
N ALA A 470 -17.25 37.65 10.37
CA ALA A 470 -15.93 37.04 10.25
C ALA A 470 -16.00 35.53 10.56
N VAL A 471 -16.63 35.18 11.68
CA VAL A 471 -16.80 33.80 12.15
C VAL A 471 -17.62 32.95 11.17
N ARG A 472 -18.65 33.54 10.54
CA ARG A 472 -19.48 32.85 9.54
C ARG A 472 -18.69 32.34 8.34
N HIS A 473 -17.77 33.16 7.83
CA HIS A 473 -16.90 32.75 6.72
C HIS A 473 -15.79 31.82 7.22
N HIS A 474 -15.28 32.08 8.44
CA HIS A 474 -14.25 31.24 9.06
C HIS A 474 -14.71 29.79 9.21
N ALA A 475 -15.96 29.57 9.60
CA ALA A 475 -16.53 28.24 9.84
C ALA A 475 -16.44 27.28 8.64
N VAL A 476 -16.45 27.82 7.41
CA VAL A 476 -16.33 27.02 6.17
C VAL A 476 -14.91 27.06 5.63
N THR A 477 -14.29 28.24 5.62
CA THR A 477 -12.93 28.44 5.07
C THR A 477 -11.86 27.69 5.85
N SER A 478 -12.06 27.47 7.16
CA SER A 478 -11.17 26.67 7.98
C SER A 478 -11.08 25.21 7.53
N PHE A 479 -12.13 24.67 6.90
CA PHE A 479 -12.12 23.32 6.34
C PHE A 479 -11.67 23.34 4.88
N ILE A 480 -12.48 23.93 3.99
CA ILE A 480 -12.29 23.78 2.54
C ILE A 480 -10.98 24.40 2.03
N PHE A 481 -10.55 25.53 2.60
CA PHE A 481 -9.28 26.14 2.23
C PHE A 481 -8.14 25.62 3.09
N LEU A 482 -8.20 25.81 4.41
CA LEU A 482 -7.03 25.55 5.26
C LEU A 482 -6.68 24.06 5.41
N ARG A 483 -7.69 23.18 5.49
CA ARG A 483 -7.49 21.74 5.75
C ARG A 483 -7.58 20.87 4.51
N PHE A 484 -8.01 21.45 3.39
CA PHE A 484 -8.20 20.71 2.15
C PHE A 484 -7.35 21.28 1.02
N PHE A 485 -7.70 22.43 0.41
CA PHE A 485 -6.90 22.97 -0.71
C PHE A 485 -5.46 23.33 -0.33
N THR A 486 -5.25 24.13 0.71
CA THR A 486 -3.88 24.56 1.08
C THR A 486 -3.06 23.40 1.65
N ALA A 487 -3.72 22.43 2.30
CA ALA A 487 -3.09 21.20 2.77
C ALA A 487 -2.65 20.32 1.59
N ALA A 488 -3.48 20.19 0.55
CA ALA A 488 -3.18 19.45 -0.67
C ALA A 488 -2.03 20.09 -1.46
N VAL A 489 -2.00 21.42 -1.56
CA VAL A 489 -0.85 22.12 -2.18
C VAL A 489 0.43 21.94 -1.36
N LEU A 490 0.34 21.98 -0.02
CA LEU A 490 1.51 21.82 0.85
C LEU A 490 2.10 20.40 0.79
N SER A 491 1.23 19.39 0.74
CA SER A 491 1.62 17.98 0.79
C SER A 491 0.88 17.17 -0.28
N PRO A 492 1.23 17.31 -1.59
CA PRO A 492 0.50 16.67 -2.69
C PRO A 492 0.46 15.15 -2.60
N THR A 493 1.51 14.53 -2.05
CA THR A 493 1.61 13.08 -1.86
C THR A 493 0.57 12.52 -0.88
N MET A 494 0.16 13.31 0.12
CA MET A 494 -0.85 12.89 1.11
C MET A 494 -2.29 12.92 0.56
N PHE A 495 -2.49 13.54 -0.60
CA PHE A 495 -3.78 13.73 -1.26
C PHE A 495 -3.84 13.04 -2.63
N ASP A 496 -2.91 12.11 -2.91
CA ASP A 496 -2.83 11.36 -4.16
C ASP A 496 -2.74 12.26 -5.41
N LEU A 497 -2.11 13.44 -5.29
CA LEU A 497 -1.87 14.37 -6.39
C LEU A 497 -0.52 14.14 -7.08
N HIS A 498 0.44 13.53 -6.39
CA HIS A 498 1.76 13.23 -6.93
C HIS A 498 2.36 12.01 -6.22
N SER A 499 3.06 11.13 -6.95
CA SER A 499 3.58 9.85 -6.42
C SER A 499 5.04 9.89 -5.99
N ASP A 500 5.83 10.83 -6.52
CA ASP A 500 7.27 10.86 -6.32
C ASP A 500 7.67 11.78 -5.15
N ILE A 501 8.86 11.53 -4.60
CA ILE A 501 9.44 12.41 -3.58
C ILE A 501 9.83 13.71 -4.30
N LEU A 502 9.19 14.81 -3.92
CA LEU A 502 9.46 16.13 -4.48
C LEU A 502 10.84 16.65 -4.06
N ASP A 503 11.55 17.25 -5.02
CA ASP A 503 12.81 17.93 -4.74
C ASP A 503 12.62 19.09 -3.75
N ALA A 504 13.60 19.32 -2.89
CA ALA A 504 13.54 20.35 -1.85
C ALA A 504 13.17 21.77 -2.36
N PRO A 505 13.67 22.24 -3.53
CA PRO A 505 13.27 23.53 -4.10
C PRO A 505 11.79 23.57 -4.52
N VAL A 506 11.26 22.49 -5.10
CA VAL A 506 9.85 22.40 -5.53
C VAL A 506 8.93 22.36 -4.31
N GLN A 507 9.27 21.55 -3.30
CA GLN A 507 8.55 21.50 -2.03
C GLN A 507 8.52 22.87 -1.33
N ARG A 508 9.62 23.63 -1.43
CA ARG A 508 9.70 25.01 -0.91
C ARG A 508 8.75 25.94 -1.66
N THR A 509 8.71 25.89 -2.99
CA THR A 509 7.78 26.68 -3.81
C THR A 509 6.32 26.38 -3.46
N LEU A 510 5.93 25.10 -3.38
CA LEU A 510 4.59 24.68 -2.95
C LEU A 510 4.23 25.18 -1.55
N THR A 511 5.20 25.16 -0.62
CA THR A 511 5.02 25.71 0.72
C THR A 511 4.73 27.23 0.68
N LEU A 512 5.42 27.98 -0.18
CA LEU A 512 5.19 29.41 -0.35
C LEU A 512 3.83 29.71 -0.98
N ILE A 513 3.40 28.92 -1.97
CA ILE A 513 2.07 29.01 -2.58
C ILE A 513 0.99 28.76 -1.52
N SER A 514 1.07 27.63 -0.81
CA SER A 514 0.11 27.25 0.24
C SER A 514 0.00 28.32 1.35
N LYS A 515 1.12 28.87 1.82
CA LYS A 515 1.13 29.96 2.81
C LYS A 515 0.51 31.25 2.27
N SER A 516 0.76 31.59 1.01
CA SER A 516 0.20 32.78 0.39
C SER A 516 -1.32 32.67 0.27
N ILE A 517 -1.83 31.52 -0.18
CA ILE A 517 -3.28 31.25 -0.25
C ILE A 517 -3.90 31.28 1.16
N SER A 518 -3.27 30.66 2.15
CA SER A 518 -3.75 30.67 3.54
C SER A 518 -3.85 32.09 4.10
N ALA A 519 -2.87 32.95 3.81
CA ALA A 519 -2.88 34.35 4.22
C ALA A 519 -4.03 35.14 3.58
N VAL A 520 -4.26 34.94 2.27
CA VAL A 520 -5.40 35.54 1.55
C VAL A 520 -6.72 35.14 2.20
N VAL A 521 -6.91 33.85 2.49
CA VAL A 521 -8.15 33.32 3.06
C VAL A 521 -8.42 33.87 4.46
N ASN A 522 -7.38 33.97 5.28
CA ASN A 522 -7.50 34.53 6.62
C ASN A 522 -7.87 36.02 6.60
N CYS A 523 -7.41 36.78 5.60
CA CYS A 523 -7.78 38.20 5.44
C CYS A 523 -9.27 38.38 5.09
N ILE A 524 -9.88 37.44 4.36
CA ILE A 524 -11.34 37.45 4.08
C ILE A 524 -12.12 37.21 5.38
N SER A 525 -11.59 36.31 6.21
CA SER A 525 -12.24 35.90 7.46
C SER A 525 -12.16 36.99 8.51
N SER A 526 -11.13 37.84 8.57
CA SER A 526 -11.06 38.96 9.51
C SER A 526 -11.69 40.24 8.91
N LYS A 527 -12.97 40.48 9.15
CA LYS A 527 -13.59 41.78 8.84
C LYS A 527 -13.13 42.86 9.82
N SER A 528 -11.90 43.34 9.65
CA SER A 528 -11.54 44.68 10.07
C SER A 528 -10.58 45.31 9.07
N VAL A 529 -10.99 46.52 8.67
CA VAL A 529 -10.19 47.57 8.04
C VAL A 529 -10.07 47.52 6.51
N SER A 530 -10.48 48.66 5.94
CA SER A 530 -10.30 49.20 4.59
C SER A 530 -9.34 48.45 3.66
N SER A 531 -9.65 48.50 2.37
CA SER A 531 -8.81 48.00 1.26
C SER A 531 -7.32 48.43 1.28
N SER A 532 -6.86 49.26 2.22
CA SER A 532 -5.46 49.56 2.54
C SER A 532 -4.81 48.58 3.54
N LEU A 533 -5.55 48.01 4.50
CA LEU A 533 -4.99 47.05 5.47
C LEU A 533 -4.84 45.65 4.89
N ALA A 534 -5.76 45.14 4.06
CA ALA A 534 -5.56 43.87 3.37
C ALA A 534 -4.32 43.87 2.45
N LYS A 535 -3.98 45.04 1.86
CA LYS A 535 -2.70 45.25 1.17
C LYS A 535 -1.52 45.16 2.13
N GLN A 536 -1.62 45.84 3.28
CA GLN A 536 -0.59 45.80 4.30
C GLN A 536 -0.45 44.41 4.92
N SER A 537 -1.51 43.63 5.11
CA SER A 537 -1.50 42.27 5.65
C SER A 537 -0.91 41.26 4.69
N LEU A 538 -1.16 41.34 3.38
CA LEU A 538 -0.45 40.55 2.37
C LEU A 538 1.04 40.93 2.31
N LEU A 539 1.35 42.24 2.28
CA LEU A 539 2.72 42.75 2.41
C LEU A 539 3.37 42.37 3.76
N GLN A 540 2.59 42.23 4.83
CA GLN A 540 3.04 41.92 6.18
C GLN A 540 3.16 40.42 6.41
N CYS A 541 2.37 39.56 5.77
CA CYS A 541 2.57 38.10 5.73
C CYS A 541 3.79 37.75 4.89
N VAL A 542 4.02 38.48 3.79
CA VAL A 542 5.28 38.43 3.02
C VAL A 542 6.45 38.97 3.85
N ARG A 543 6.27 40.02 4.67
CA ARG A 543 7.31 40.56 5.59
C ARG A 543 7.49 39.79 6.91
N LEU A 544 6.51 39.05 7.41
CA LEU A 544 6.60 38.30 8.69
C LEU A 544 7.27 36.94 8.50
N GLY A 545 7.43 36.48 7.25
CA GLY A 545 8.46 35.51 6.89
C GLY A 545 9.90 36.05 7.02
N THR A 546 10.07 37.36 7.27
CA THR A 546 11.36 38.05 7.31
C THR A 546 11.45 38.96 8.54
N MET A 547 11.76 38.40 9.72
CA MET A 547 12.37 39.23 10.76
C MET A 547 13.84 39.52 10.41
N ALA A 548 14.09 40.66 9.76
CA ALA A 548 15.23 41.58 10.01
C ALA A 548 15.15 42.81 9.07
N ARG A 549 14.72 43.95 9.64
CA ARG A 549 14.91 45.38 9.29
C ARG A 549 15.05 45.82 7.81
N GLY A 550 14.14 46.73 7.40
CA GLY A 550 14.41 47.78 6.38
C GLY A 550 13.22 48.12 5.46
N PRO A 551 12.59 49.32 5.58
CA PRO A 551 11.45 49.72 4.74
C PRO A 551 11.85 50.75 3.66
N ALA A 552 11.96 50.38 2.38
CA ALA A 552 12.10 51.40 1.32
C ALA A 552 11.67 51.03 -0.11
N LEU A 553 11.69 49.77 -0.56
CA LEU A 553 11.29 49.44 -1.95
C LEU A 553 9.97 48.67 -2.00
N LEU A 554 9.18 48.89 -3.06
CA LEU A 554 7.89 48.26 -3.41
C LEU A 554 6.60 48.97 -2.92
N ARG A 555 6.53 50.30 -3.11
CA ARG A 555 5.25 50.99 -3.34
C ARG A 555 5.02 51.10 -4.85
N GLY A 556 4.44 50.08 -5.47
CA GLY A 556 4.19 50.12 -6.91
C GLY A 556 3.32 48.99 -7.43
N ILE A 557 2.02 49.24 -7.49
CA ILE A 557 1.08 48.76 -8.53
C ILE A 557 0.66 47.27 -8.50
N GLY A 558 1.50 46.29 -8.14
CA GLY A 558 1.15 44.86 -8.20
C GLY A 558 0.23 44.33 -7.09
N GLY A 559 0.63 44.45 -5.81
CA GLY A 559 -0.06 43.80 -4.67
C GLY A 559 -1.48 44.29 -4.35
N THR A 560 -1.91 45.40 -4.95
CA THR A 560 -3.26 45.97 -4.76
C THR A 560 -4.34 45.21 -5.55
N MET A 561 -4.02 44.78 -6.76
CA MET A 561 -4.99 44.07 -7.62
C MET A 561 -5.25 42.67 -7.10
N VAL A 562 -4.20 41.97 -6.66
CA VAL A 562 -4.23 40.59 -6.14
C VAL A 562 -5.17 40.46 -4.96
N SER A 563 -5.02 41.34 -3.96
CA SER A 563 -5.83 41.30 -2.76
C SER A 563 -7.30 41.44 -3.12
N LYS A 564 -7.67 42.42 -3.96
CA LYS A 564 -9.05 42.64 -4.41
C LYS A 564 -9.58 41.52 -5.28
N TYR A 565 -8.77 41.00 -6.21
CA TYR A 565 -9.13 39.91 -7.11
C TYR A 565 -9.37 38.62 -6.33
N ALA A 566 -8.38 38.20 -5.53
CA ALA A 566 -8.48 36.99 -4.74
C ALA A 566 -9.60 37.08 -3.70
N LEU A 567 -9.80 38.24 -3.02
CA LEU A 567 -10.94 38.48 -2.11
C LEU A 567 -12.29 38.33 -2.83
N ARG A 568 -12.41 38.80 -4.08
CA ARG A 568 -13.64 38.72 -4.86
C ARG A 568 -13.89 37.30 -5.38
N SER A 569 -12.88 36.65 -5.91
CA SER A 569 -12.99 35.31 -6.51
C SER A 569 -13.26 34.24 -5.45
N THR A 570 -12.55 34.27 -4.33
CA THR A 570 -12.80 33.37 -3.18
C THR A 570 -14.14 33.64 -2.51
N GLY A 571 -14.57 34.90 -2.38
CA GLY A 571 -15.91 35.25 -1.91
C GLY A 571 -17.01 34.70 -2.83
N THR A 572 -16.77 34.73 -4.14
CA THR A 572 -17.69 34.17 -5.16
C THR A 572 -17.75 32.65 -5.04
N PHE A 573 -16.60 31.98 -4.92
CA PHE A 573 -16.54 30.52 -4.68
C PHE A 573 -17.32 30.13 -3.43
N LEU A 574 -17.11 30.84 -2.31
CA LEU A 574 -17.85 30.58 -1.08
C LEU A 574 -19.35 30.78 -1.29
N SER A 575 -19.79 31.84 -1.97
CA SER A 575 -21.22 32.02 -2.26
C SER A 575 -21.82 30.88 -3.08
N TRP A 576 -21.07 30.30 -4.02
CA TRP A 576 -21.54 29.23 -4.89
C TRP A 576 -21.57 27.87 -4.20
N VAL A 577 -20.48 27.49 -3.51
CA VAL A 577 -20.41 26.24 -2.74
C VAL A 577 -21.49 26.20 -1.65
N GLN A 578 -21.93 27.37 -1.19
CA GLN A 578 -22.93 27.55 -0.14
C GLN A 578 -24.35 27.79 -0.67
N ALA A 579 -24.56 27.90 -1.99
CA ALA A 579 -25.86 28.10 -2.60
C ALA A 579 -26.53 26.74 -2.88
N SER A 580 -26.91 26.02 -1.81
CA SER A 580 -27.90 24.94 -1.90
C SER A 580 -29.17 25.40 -1.18
N PRO A 581 -30.38 25.18 -1.74
CA PRO A 581 -31.60 25.57 -1.05
C PRO A 581 -31.66 24.86 0.30
N PRO A 582 -32.12 25.53 1.38
CA PRO A 582 -32.31 24.86 2.65
C PRO A 582 -33.28 23.71 2.44
N VAL A 583 -32.86 22.48 2.77
CA VAL A 583 -33.79 21.36 2.90
C VAL A 583 -34.72 21.72 4.05
N PRO A 584 -36.04 21.81 3.84
CA PRO A 584 -36.97 22.07 4.93
C PRO A 584 -36.93 20.87 5.88
N TRP A 585 -36.56 21.12 7.12
CA TRP A 585 -36.63 20.12 8.18
C TRP A 585 -38.06 20.12 8.73
N PRO A 586 -38.70 18.95 8.94
CA PRO A 586 -39.96 18.90 9.66
C PRO A 586 -39.72 19.28 11.13
N ASP A 587 -40.60 20.16 11.63
CA ASP A 587 -40.62 20.70 13.00
C ASP A 587 -40.71 19.63 14.10
#